data_AF-A0A504KZK1-F1
#
_entry.id   AF-A0A504KZK1-F1
#
_cell.length_a   1.000
_cell.length_b   1.000
_cell.length_c   1.000
_cell.angle_alpha   90.00
_cell.angle_beta   90.00
_cell.angle_gamma   90.00
#
_symmetry.space_group_name_H-M   'P 1'
#
loop_
_entity.id
_entity.type
_entity.pdbx_description
1 polymer ?
#
loop_
_entity_poly.entity_id
_entity_poly.type
_entity_poly.pdbx_seq_one_letter_code
_entity_poly.pdbx_strand_id
1 'polypeptide(L)'
;PPAALDMMLEIGDSVMTHRRQYPVQAGRRTVIDLLALDPLNPRSILFQLERLKAEIGMLPSLGGEGHMSPAAKEILQLNTAIAVMEPSDMKAEVLDDLATEIGNLYSSLAKAYFG
;
A
#
# COMPACT_ATOMS: atom_id res chain seq x y z
N PRO A 1 -13.02 -18.76 1.89
CA PRO A 1 -12.88 -19.86 2.88
C PRO A 1 -11.66 -19.58 3.76
N PRO A 2 -11.56 -20.11 5.00
CA PRO A 2 -10.44 -19.85 5.91
C PRO A 2 -9.07 -20.12 5.27
N ALA A 3 -8.98 -21.21 4.49
CA ALA A 3 -7.78 -21.59 3.75
C ALA A 3 -7.31 -20.53 2.72
N ALA A 4 -8.19 -19.68 2.19
CA ALA A 4 -7.80 -18.62 1.26
C ALA A 4 -7.08 -17.47 1.98
N LEU A 5 -7.41 -17.20 3.25
CA LEU A 5 -6.75 -16.17 4.04
C LEU A 5 -5.37 -16.61 4.51
N ASP A 6 -5.24 -17.88 4.90
CA ASP A 6 -3.94 -18.50 5.20
C ASP A 6 -3.03 -18.47 3.97
N MET A 7 -3.58 -18.75 2.78
CA MET A 7 -2.84 -18.69 1.51
C MET A 7 -2.41 -17.25 1.16
N MET A 8 -3.22 -16.24 1.44
CA MET A 8 -2.81 -14.82 1.27
C MET A 8 -1.68 -14.44 2.23
N LEU A 9 -1.69 -14.91 3.47
CA LEU A 9 -0.59 -14.70 4.42
C LEU A 9 0.69 -15.39 3.98
N GLU A 10 0.59 -16.55 3.33
CA GLU A 10 1.72 -17.31 2.79
C GLU A 10 2.32 -16.63 1.55
N ILE A 11 1.49 -16.18 0.60
CA ILE A 11 1.92 -15.36 -0.55
C ILE A 11 2.58 -14.06 -0.07
N GLY A 12 2.00 -13.45 0.94
CA GLY A 12 2.55 -12.28 1.59
C GLY A 12 3.63 -12.58 2.63
N ASP A 13 4.21 -13.80 2.69
CA ASP A 13 5.22 -14.29 3.67
C ASP A 13 5.10 -13.64 5.07
N SER A 14 3.86 -13.49 5.53
CA SER A 14 3.49 -12.80 6.76
C SER A 14 2.94 -13.80 7.78
N VAL A 15 3.06 -15.10 7.51
CA VAL A 15 2.62 -16.19 8.39
C VAL A 15 3.26 -16.10 9.77
N MET A 16 4.58 -15.86 9.83
CA MET A 16 5.29 -15.76 11.11
C MET A 16 4.98 -14.46 11.85
N THR A 17 4.81 -13.35 11.13
CA THR A 17 4.41 -12.06 11.71
C THR A 17 2.99 -12.12 12.28
N HIS A 18 2.05 -12.72 11.53
CA HIS A 18 0.68 -12.95 11.98
C HIS A 18 0.63 -13.82 13.22
N ARG A 19 1.34 -14.96 13.24
CA ARG A 19 1.39 -15.85 14.42
C ARG A 19 1.94 -15.17 15.67
N ARG A 20 2.82 -14.18 15.49
CA ARG A 20 3.41 -13.41 16.60
C ARG A 20 2.46 -12.34 17.14
N GLN A 21 1.75 -11.62 16.26
CA GLN A 21 0.86 -10.51 16.66
C GLN A 21 -0.57 -10.97 17.00
N TYR A 22 -1.06 -12.04 16.37
CA TYR A 22 -2.43 -12.54 16.52
C TYR A 22 -2.40 -14.05 16.84
N PRO A 23 -2.44 -14.43 18.14
CA PRO A 23 -2.46 -15.83 18.58
C PRO A 23 -3.73 -16.62 18.21
N VAL A 24 -4.75 -15.94 17.70
CA VAL A 24 -6.06 -16.49 17.33
C VAL A 24 -6.14 -16.70 15.81
N GLN A 25 -7.03 -17.57 15.35
CA GLN A 25 -7.26 -17.86 13.92
C GLN A 25 -7.33 -16.59 13.04
N ALA A 26 -6.73 -16.66 11.85
CA ALA A 26 -6.72 -15.58 10.87
C ALA A 26 -8.16 -15.19 10.50
N GLY A 27 -8.50 -13.93 10.76
CA GLY A 27 -9.76 -13.31 10.36
C GLY A 27 -9.52 -12.22 9.32
N ARG A 28 -10.53 -11.90 8.52
CA ARG A 28 -10.45 -10.81 7.52
C ARG A 28 -9.88 -9.52 8.12
N ARG A 29 -10.30 -9.17 9.35
CA ARG A 29 -9.84 -7.98 10.06
C ARG A 29 -8.35 -8.01 10.36
N THR A 30 -7.83 -9.10 10.93
CA THR A 30 -6.41 -9.23 11.29
C THR A 30 -5.50 -9.30 10.06
N VAL A 31 -5.99 -9.90 8.97
CA VAL A 31 -5.27 -9.93 7.69
C VAL A 31 -5.19 -8.54 7.07
N ILE A 32 -6.27 -7.76 7.08
CA ILE A 32 -6.28 -6.37 6.60
C ILE A 32 -5.38 -5.48 7.46
N ASP A 33 -5.50 -5.59 8.78
CA ASP A 33 -4.60 -4.88 9.71
C ASP A 33 -3.14 -5.14 9.34
N LEU A 34 -2.76 -6.41 9.19
CA LEU A 34 -1.37 -6.79 8.97
C LEU A 34 -0.84 -6.52 7.54
N LEU A 35 -1.63 -6.82 6.51
CA LEU A 35 -1.18 -6.76 5.10
C LEU A 35 -1.56 -5.46 4.40
N ALA A 36 -2.46 -4.65 4.94
CA ALA A 36 -2.82 -3.39 4.32
C ALA A 36 -2.42 -2.19 5.16
N LEU A 37 -2.69 -2.21 6.47
CA LEU A 37 -2.65 -1.02 7.33
C LEU A 37 -1.47 -0.97 8.31
N ASP A 38 -0.70 -2.05 8.50
CA ASP A 38 0.41 -2.08 9.47
C ASP A 38 1.64 -1.32 8.95
N PRO A 39 1.99 -0.12 9.47
CA PRO A 39 3.13 0.65 9.02
C PRO A 39 4.48 0.05 9.44
N LEU A 40 4.50 -1.06 10.20
CA LEU A 40 5.73 -1.74 10.61
C LEU A 40 5.95 -3.05 9.85
N ASN A 41 4.98 -3.51 9.07
CA ASN A 41 5.13 -4.68 8.23
C ASN A 41 5.62 -4.26 6.84
N PRO A 42 6.85 -4.65 6.41
CA PRO A 42 7.38 -4.30 5.08
C PRO A 42 6.52 -4.76 3.90
N ARG A 43 5.63 -5.72 4.16
CA ARG A 43 4.71 -6.29 3.18
C ARG A 43 3.34 -5.64 3.20
N SER A 44 3.09 -4.71 4.13
CA SER A 44 1.84 -3.98 4.11
C SER A 44 1.81 -2.97 2.97
N ILE A 45 0.61 -2.71 2.46
CA ILE A 45 0.38 -1.69 1.44
C ILE A 45 0.81 -0.32 1.97
N LEU A 46 0.43 0.03 3.21
CA LEU A 46 0.78 1.32 3.82
C LEU A 46 2.30 1.53 3.88
N PHE A 47 3.06 0.53 4.37
CA PHE A 47 4.52 0.62 4.43
C PHE A 47 5.14 0.84 3.04
N GLN A 48 4.69 0.08 2.05
CA GLN A 48 5.23 0.19 0.69
C GLN A 48 4.91 1.53 0.06
N LEU A 49 3.71 2.09 0.28
CA LEU A 49 3.34 3.42 -0.19
C LEU A 49 4.15 4.52 0.49
N GLU A 50 4.43 4.40 1.80
CA GLU A 50 5.32 5.33 2.50
C GLU A 50 6.75 5.29 1.92
N ARG A 51 7.25 4.09 1.61
CA ARG A 51 8.56 3.95 0.98
C ARG A 51 8.57 4.55 -0.43
N LEU A 52 7.57 4.25 -1.25
CA LEU A 52 7.43 4.82 -2.59
C LEU A 52 7.37 6.35 -2.56
N LYS A 53 6.60 6.92 -1.62
CA LYS A 53 6.53 8.37 -1.42
C LYS A 53 7.90 8.98 -1.14
N ALA A 54 8.71 8.34 -0.28
CA ALA A 54 10.06 8.79 0.02
C ALA A 54 10.98 8.72 -1.21
N GLU A 55 10.95 7.61 -1.96
CA GLU A 55 11.75 7.45 -3.18
C GLU A 55 11.35 8.46 -4.26
N ILE A 56 10.05 8.67 -4.49
CA ILE A 56 9.55 9.66 -5.45
C ILE A 56 9.97 11.09 -5.05
N GLY A 57 10.03 11.38 -3.74
CA GLY A 57 10.53 12.67 -3.24
C GLY A 57 12.02 12.92 -3.49
N MET A 58 12.81 11.86 -3.72
CA MET A 58 14.23 11.94 -4.07
C MET A 58 14.48 12.05 -5.57
N LEU A 59 13.46 11.80 -6.40
CA LEU A 59 13.60 11.89 -7.85
C LEU A 59 13.76 13.36 -8.29
N PRO A 60 14.48 13.61 -9.40
CA PRO A 60 14.64 14.96 -9.93
C PRO A 60 13.27 15.60 -10.17
N SER A 61 13.02 16.77 -9.57
CA SER A 61 11.74 17.46 -9.77
C SER A 61 11.57 17.81 -11.24
N LEU A 62 10.62 17.15 -11.90
CA LEU A 62 10.12 17.53 -13.22
C LEU A 62 9.11 18.69 -13.14
N GLY A 63 8.71 19.09 -11.92
CA GLY A 63 7.94 20.30 -11.65
C GLY A 63 8.85 21.51 -11.45
N GLY A 64 8.42 22.68 -11.94
CA GLY A 64 9.13 23.94 -11.73
C GLY A 64 9.41 24.24 -10.25
N GLU A 65 10.35 25.16 -10.01
CA GLU A 65 10.89 25.47 -8.67
C GLU A 65 9.79 25.55 -7.60
N GLY A 66 9.84 24.64 -6.62
CA GLY A 66 8.96 24.63 -5.45
C GLY A 66 7.65 23.85 -5.58
N HIS A 67 7.36 23.20 -6.72
CA HIS A 67 6.14 22.41 -6.89
C HIS A 67 6.37 20.90 -6.90
N MET A 68 5.47 20.16 -6.25
CA MET A 68 5.43 18.69 -6.35
C MET A 68 5.17 18.26 -7.81
N SER A 69 5.92 17.26 -8.27
CA SER A 69 5.63 16.58 -9.54
C SER A 69 4.24 15.91 -9.52
N PRO A 70 3.63 15.63 -10.67
CA PRO A 70 2.36 14.90 -10.73
C PRO A 70 2.38 13.59 -9.93
N ALA A 71 3.41 12.76 -10.14
CA ALA A 71 3.59 11.51 -9.39
C ALA A 71 3.75 11.72 -7.87
N ALA A 72 4.43 12.79 -7.45
CA ALA A 72 4.55 13.12 -6.03
C ALA A 72 3.21 13.53 -5.41
N LYS A 73 2.32 14.19 -6.16
CA LYS A 73 0.96 14.51 -5.72
C LYS A 73 0.10 13.25 -5.62
N GLU A 74 0.15 12.39 -6.64
CA GLU A 74 -0.60 11.13 -6.69
C GLU A 74 -0.24 10.21 -5.51
N ILE A 75 1.05 9.94 -5.28
CA ILE A 75 1.47 9.09 -4.16
C ILE A 75 1.12 9.70 -2.79
N LEU A 76 1.16 11.02 -2.64
CA LEU A 76 0.74 11.68 -1.41
C LEU A 76 -0.76 11.50 -1.15
N GLN A 77 -1.60 11.66 -2.18
CA GLN A 77 -3.04 11.43 -2.09
C GLN A 77 -3.35 9.98 -1.73
N LEU A 78 -2.73 9.03 -2.44
CA LEU A 78 -2.91 7.60 -2.21
C LEU A 78 -2.49 7.17 -0.80
N ASN A 79 -1.31 7.59 -0.35
CA ASN A 79 -0.80 7.33 0.99
C ASN A 79 -1.71 7.93 2.08
N THR A 80 -2.22 9.14 1.87
CA THR A 80 -3.14 9.78 2.83
C THR A 80 -4.48 9.05 2.87
N ALA A 81 -5.01 8.63 1.73
CA ALA A 81 -6.29 7.92 1.65
C ALA A 81 -6.27 6.61 2.45
N ILE A 82 -5.20 5.82 2.34
CA ILE A 82 -5.07 4.57 3.11
C ILE A 82 -4.74 4.81 4.59
N ALA A 83 -3.95 5.83 4.92
CA ALA A 83 -3.50 6.09 6.29
C ALA A 83 -4.64 6.48 7.25
N VAL A 84 -5.79 6.90 6.72
CA VAL A 84 -6.98 7.28 7.50
C VAL A 84 -8.07 6.20 7.50
N MET A 85 -7.85 5.05 6.84
CA MET A 85 -8.82 3.96 6.79
C MET A 85 -8.73 3.07 8.02
N GLU A 86 -9.89 2.59 8.48
CA GLU A 86 -9.97 1.50 9.43
C GLU A 86 -10.13 0.16 8.70
N PRO A 87 -9.84 -0.98 9.36
CA PRO A 87 -9.99 -2.31 8.74
C PRO A 87 -11.39 -2.62 8.21
N SER A 88 -12.41 -1.99 8.79
CA SER A 88 -13.80 -2.09 8.34
C SER A 88 -14.08 -1.37 7.02
N ASP A 89 -13.28 -0.37 6.68
CA ASP A 89 -13.41 0.41 5.45
C ASP A 89 -12.78 -0.31 4.26
N MET A 90 -11.80 -1.18 4.51
CA MET A 90 -11.08 -1.98 3.52
C MET A 90 -11.95 -3.12 2.97
N LYS A 91 -12.93 -2.74 2.14
CA LYS A 91 -13.78 -3.65 1.37
C LYS A 91 -13.08 -4.07 0.08
N ALA A 92 -13.67 -5.04 -0.63
CA ALA A 92 -13.09 -5.52 -1.89
C ALA A 92 -12.97 -4.39 -2.91
N GLU A 93 -13.97 -3.51 -3.01
CA GLU A 93 -13.93 -2.38 -3.95
C GLU A 93 -12.76 -1.44 -3.66
N VAL A 94 -12.51 -1.13 -2.38
CA VAL A 94 -11.40 -0.26 -1.98
C VAL A 94 -10.04 -0.87 -2.32
N LEU A 95 -9.89 -2.18 -2.17
CA LEU A 95 -8.65 -2.89 -2.50
C LEU A 95 -8.41 -2.93 -4.02
N ASP A 96 -9.46 -3.11 -4.82
CA ASP A 96 -9.39 -3.08 -6.29
C ASP A 96 -9.08 -1.66 -6.80
N ASP A 97 -9.69 -0.64 -6.20
CA ASP A 97 -9.40 0.76 -6.50
C ASP A 97 -7.94 1.11 -6.15
N LEU A 98 -7.46 0.69 -4.97
CA LEU A 98 -6.05 0.85 -4.57
C LEU A 98 -5.09 0.22 -5.58
N ALA A 99 -5.37 -1.00 -6.04
CA ALA A 99 -4.55 -1.67 -7.04
C ALA A 99 -4.51 -0.89 -8.37
N THR A 100 -5.66 -0.35 -8.78
CA THR A 100 -5.79 0.47 -9.99
C THR A 100 -4.99 1.77 -9.86
N GLU A 101 -5.13 2.49 -8.75
CA GLU A 101 -4.41 3.74 -8.50
C GLU A 101 -2.89 3.55 -8.42
N ILE A 102 -2.42 2.45 -7.83
CA ILE A 102 -0.99 2.08 -7.86
C ILE A 102 -0.51 1.86 -9.30
N GLY A 103 -1.29 1.19 -10.13
CA GLY A 103 -0.98 1.00 -11.56
C GLY A 103 -0.93 2.30 -12.35
N ASN A 104 -1.84 3.24 -12.04
CA ASN A 104 -1.86 4.58 -12.63
C ASN A 104 -0.61 5.37 -12.23
N LEU A 105 -0.22 5.33 -10.95
CA LEU A 105 1.01 5.96 -10.46
C LEU A 105 2.25 5.43 -11.19
N TYR A 106 2.35 4.11 -11.37
CA TYR A 106 3.44 3.50 -12.14
C TYR A 106 3.48 4.06 -13.56
N SER A 107 2.33 4.14 -14.23
CA SER A 107 2.22 4.66 -15.59
C SER A 107 2.60 6.14 -15.67
N SER A 108 2.20 6.94 -14.67
CA SER A 108 2.53 8.36 -14.53
C SER A 108 4.05 8.57 -14.37
N LEU A 109 4.68 7.79 -13.48
CA LEU A 109 6.13 7.77 -13.30
C LEU A 109 6.88 7.33 -14.57
N ALA A 110 6.43 6.25 -15.21
CA ALA A 110 7.07 5.73 -16.39
C ALA A 110 7.07 6.75 -17.52
N LYS A 111 5.93 7.39 -17.77
CA LYS A 111 5.80 8.47 -18.75
C LYS A 111 6.67 9.68 -18.42
N ALA A 112 6.80 10.01 -17.14
CA ALA A 112 7.56 11.17 -16.70
C ALA A 112 9.08 11.00 -16.86
N TYR A 113 9.62 9.78 -16.65
CA TYR A 113 11.07 9.54 -16.62
C TYR A 113 11.61 8.71 -17.80
N PHE A 114 10.79 7.90 -18.47
CA PHE A 114 11.25 6.97 -19.51
C PHE A 114 10.68 7.23 -20.91
N GLY A 115 9.58 8.00 -21.03
CA GLY A 115 8.98 8.40 -22.31
C GLY A 115 8.12 7.32 -22.95
#